data_AF-A0A842K8Y9-F1
#
_entry.id   AF-A0A842K8Y9-F1
#
_cell.length_a   1.000
_cell.length_b   1.000
_cell.length_c   1.000
_cell.angle_alpha   90.00
_cell.angle_beta   90.00
_cell.angle_gamma   90.00
#
_symmetry.space_group_name_H-M   'P 1'
#
loop_
_entity.id
_entity.type
_entity.pdbx_description
1 polymer ?
#
loop_
_entity_poly.entity_id
_entity_poly.type
_entity_poly.pdbx_seq_one_letter_code
_entity_poly.pdbx_strand_id
1 'polypeptide(L)'
;MTSLDEFDLPEPPDEDLAPPEDPWAPPLEGLVPAPAPAATPADGNGAGDALALSDELSARIGKVTGTLLSTQIKAIAETQLAELLTPEIYQRIEELSRRRLAAELETQLVAAAHAADAAENPPTTVFGSTEEFVRVRLAPGYRRDVIDNREIRWCPQWWRHEEAISRLEALWRTWEHFRLDATTGMSVWWRDHADHHMSVLMSSDGPFSNCSVQHGHHTPDNAIAPLPTDPAPAGMFPDTREL
;
A
#
# COMPACT_ATOMS: atom_id res chain seq x y z
N MET A 1 15.47 20.65 30.01
CA MET A 1 15.48 19.17 30.05
C MET A 1 14.19 18.74 30.72
N THR A 2 13.09 18.78 29.96
CA THR A 2 11.80 18.28 30.44
C THR A 2 11.61 16.96 29.71
N SER A 3 11.71 15.85 30.46
CA SER A 3 11.49 14.49 29.99
C SER A 3 10.16 14.42 29.25
N LEU A 4 10.22 13.99 27.99
CA LEU A 4 9.07 13.48 27.24
C LEU A 4 9.14 11.96 27.31
N ASP A 5 8.94 11.43 28.51
CA ASP A 5 8.60 10.04 28.79
C ASP A 5 7.38 10.20 29.71
N GLU A 6 6.17 9.82 29.35
CA GLU A 6 5.75 8.50 28.92
C GLU A 6 4.37 8.75 28.28
N PHE A 7 4.23 8.54 26.97
CA PHE A 7 2.91 8.56 26.33
C PHE A 7 2.26 7.24 26.75
N ASP A 8 1.37 7.30 27.73
CA ASP A 8 0.59 6.18 28.24
C ASP A 8 -0.27 5.63 27.09
N LEU A 9 0.27 4.64 26.39
CA LEU A 9 -0.44 3.91 25.35
C LEU A 9 -1.52 3.10 26.06
N PRO A 10 -2.79 3.19 25.65
CA PRO A 10 -3.84 2.38 26.26
C PRO A 10 -3.45 0.91 26.13
N GLU A 11 -3.47 0.18 27.25
CA GLU A 11 -3.24 -1.26 27.27
C GLU A 11 -4.12 -1.93 26.20
N PRO A 12 -3.58 -2.92 25.46
CA PRO A 12 -4.39 -3.71 24.55
C PRO A 12 -5.54 -4.34 25.36
N PRO A 13 -6.75 -4.41 24.80
CA PRO A 13 -7.88 -4.95 25.53
C PRO A 13 -7.57 -6.38 25.97
N ASP A 14 -7.83 -6.68 27.25
CA ASP A 14 -7.76 -8.02 27.82
C ASP A 14 -8.54 -8.98 26.89
N GLU A 15 -7.84 -9.91 26.25
CA GLU A 15 -8.46 -10.94 25.39
C GLU A 15 -9.41 -11.87 26.17
N ASP A 16 -9.43 -11.75 27.50
CA ASP A 16 -10.29 -12.49 28.43
C ASP A 16 -11.53 -11.72 28.92
N LEU A 17 -11.79 -10.50 28.42
CA LEU A 17 -13.05 -9.82 28.70
C LEU A 17 -14.18 -10.42 27.85
N ALA A 18 -15.04 -11.19 28.52
CA ALA A 18 -16.25 -11.75 27.92
C ALA A 18 -17.03 -10.69 27.11
N PRO A 19 -17.49 -11.03 25.90
CA PRO A 19 -18.17 -10.08 25.03
C PRO A 19 -19.39 -9.45 25.73
N PRO A 20 -19.69 -8.16 25.46
CA PRO A 20 -20.84 -7.50 26.06
C PRO A 20 -22.11 -8.27 25.72
N GLU A 21 -22.93 -8.50 26.73
CA GLU A 21 -24.17 -9.26 26.62
C GLU A 21 -25.07 -8.65 25.55
N ASP A 22 -25.39 -9.44 24.53
CA ASP A 22 -26.30 -9.04 23.46
C ASP A 22 -27.71 -8.88 24.07
N PRO A 23 -28.27 -7.66 24.12
CA PRO A 23 -29.59 -7.41 24.69
C PRO A 23 -30.71 -8.14 23.92
N TRP A 24 -30.39 -8.74 22.77
CA TRP A 24 -31.30 -9.53 21.95
C TRP A 24 -31.06 -11.05 22.00
N ALA A 25 -30.18 -11.54 22.89
CA ALA A 25 -30.00 -12.98 23.08
C ALA A 25 -31.20 -13.61 23.81
N PRO A 26 -31.84 -14.66 23.26
CA PRO A 26 -32.92 -15.37 23.97
C PRO A 26 -32.35 -16.19 25.14
N PRO A 27 -33.07 -16.32 26.27
CA PRO A 27 -32.55 -16.99 27.47
C PRO A 27 -32.32 -18.49 27.25
N LEU A 28 -31.10 -18.96 27.56
CA LEU A 28 -30.71 -20.37 27.55
C LEU A 28 -31.13 -21.05 28.87
N GLU A 29 -32.42 -21.30 29.04
CA GLU A 29 -32.90 -22.18 30.10
C GLU A 29 -33.73 -23.33 29.50
N GLY A 30 -33.25 -24.57 29.71
CA GLY A 30 -34.16 -25.69 29.88
C GLY A 30 -34.01 -26.95 29.01
N LEU A 31 -32.93 -27.18 28.26
CA LEU A 31 -32.67 -28.51 27.69
C LEU A 31 -31.35 -29.10 28.20
N VAL A 32 -31.39 -29.58 29.43
CA VAL A 32 -30.44 -30.60 29.90
C VAL A 32 -30.91 -31.95 29.34
N PRO A 33 -30.18 -32.62 28.44
CA PRO A 33 -30.47 -34.01 28.13
C PRO A 33 -30.07 -34.87 29.34
N ALA A 34 -31.05 -35.56 29.94
CA ALA A 34 -30.82 -36.59 30.95
C ALA A 34 -30.02 -37.78 30.35
N PRO A 35 -29.20 -38.49 31.15
CA PRO A 35 -28.36 -39.57 30.65
C PRO A 35 -29.18 -40.76 30.15
N ALA A 36 -28.74 -41.32 29.02
CA ALA A 36 -29.33 -42.50 28.40
C ALA A 36 -29.22 -43.75 29.29
N PRO A 37 -30.29 -44.54 29.47
CA PRO A 37 -30.16 -45.93 29.88
C PRO A 37 -29.83 -46.84 28.69
N ALA A 38 -28.88 -47.75 28.89
CA ALA A 38 -28.54 -48.82 27.94
C ALA A 38 -29.56 -49.97 28.00
N ALA A 39 -30.19 -50.19 26.83
CA ALA A 39 -30.58 -51.42 26.13
C ALA A 39 -31.13 -52.68 26.85
N THR A 40 -32.26 -53.16 26.31
CA THR A 40 -32.43 -54.56 25.88
C THR A 40 -33.04 -54.60 24.47
N PRO A 41 -32.66 -55.54 23.59
CA PRO A 41 -33.04 -55.53 22.17
C PRO A 41 -34.35 -56.29 21.93
N ALA A 42 -35.19 -55.79 21.04
CA ALA A 42 -36.20 -56.60 20.36
C ALA A 42 -36.56 -55.95 19.01
N ASP A 43 -35.95 -56.53 17.97
CA ASP A 43 -36.41 -56.76 16.61
C ASP A 43 -37.14 -55.62 15.86
N GLY A 44 -36.39 -55.10 14.89
CA GLY A 44 -36.86 -54.15 13.90
C GLY A 44 -37.95 -54.72 13.02
N ASN A 45 -38.87 -53.85 12.60
CA ASN A 45 -38.92 -53.39 11.20
C ASN A 45 -40.01 -52.33 10.95
N GLY A 46 -40.57 -51.67 11.99
CA GLY A 46 -41.62 -50.66 11.83
C GLY A 46 -41.26 -49.22 12.23
N ALA A 47 -40.15 -49.01 12.96
CA ALA A 47 -39.76 -47.69 13.46
C ALA A 47 -38.97 -46.84 12.43
N GLY A 48 -38.26 -47.49 11.50
CA GLY A 48 -37.49 -46.82 10.46
C GLY A 48 -38.36 -46.05 9.46
N ASP A 49 -39.50 -46.63 9.10
CA ASP A 49 -40.44 -46.00 8.15
C ASP A 49 -41.15 -44.79 8.77
N ALA A 50 -41.51 -44.85 10.06
CA ALA A 50 -42.14 -43.73 10.76
C ALA A 50 -41.18 -42.54 10.98
N LEU A 51 -39.90 -42.82 11.27
CA LEU A 51 -38.86 -41.79 11.38
C LEU A 51 -38.51 -41.20 10.01
N ALA A 52 -38.40 -42.02 8.97
CA ALA A 52 -38.19 -41.54 7.60
C ALA A 52 -39.35 -40.68 7.08
N LEU A 53 -40.59 -41.04 7.40
CA LEU A 53 -41.78 -40.23 7.10
C LEU A 53 -41.80 -38.90 7.87
N SER A 54 -41.35 -38.90 9.13
CA SER A 54 -41.22 -37.69 9.95
C SER A 54 -40.13 -36.75 9.42
N ASP A 55 -39.01 -37.30 8.97
CA ASP A 55 -37.89 -36.55 8.39
C ASP A 55 -38.27 -35.95 7.02
N GLU A 56 -38.94 -36.72 6.17
CA GLU A 56 -39.48 -36.26 4.88
C GLU A 56 -40.53 -35.15 5.09
N LEU A 57 -41.43 -35.32 6.07
CA LEU A 57 -42.43 -34.31 6.42
C LEU A 57 -41.77 -33.04 6.98
N SER A 58 -40.77 -33.18 7.85
CA SER A 58 -40.03 -32.04 8.42
C SER A 58 -39.21 -31.29 7.37
N ALA A 59 -38.59 -32.00 6.42
CA ALA A 59 -37.89 -31.41 5.30
C ALA A 59 -38.86 -30.67 4.35
N ARG A 60 -40.04 -31.23 4.09
CA ARG A 60 -41.10 -30.57 3.30
C ARG A 60 -41.66 -29.34 4.00
N ILE A 61 -41.92 -29.42 5.31
CA ILE A 61 -42.33 -28.27 6.13
C ILE A 61 -41.23 -27.22 6.07
N GLY A 62 -39.96 -27.56 6.35
CA GLY A 62 -38.84 -26.62 6.28
C GLY A 62 -38.70 -25.93 4.93
N LYS A 63 -38.88 -26.67 3.83
CA LYS A 63 -38.85 -26.10 2.47
C LYS A 63 -40.03 -25.16 2.22
N VAL A 64 -41.24 -25.54 2.62
CA VAL A 64 -42.44 -24.69 2.46
C VAL A 64 -42.34 -23.45 3.34
N THR A 65 -41.98 -23.58 4.61
CA THR A 65 -41.80 -22.47 5.55
C THR A 65 -40.67 -21.55 5.09
N GLY A 66 -39.55 -22.09 4.61
CA GLY A 66 -38.44 -21.30 4.06
C GLY A 66 -38.82 -20.52 2.81
N THR A 67 -39.58 -21.12 1.89
CA THR A 67 -40.07 -20.43 0.68
C THR A 67 -41.06 -19.33 1.04
N LEU A 68 -41.96 -19.58 1.98
CA LEU A 68 -42.97 -18.61 2.42
C LEU A 68 -42.34 -17.46 3.21
N LEU A 69 -41.40 -17.76 4.12
CA LEU A 69 -40.65 -16.76 4.87
C LEU A 69 -39.79 -15.90 3.94
N SER A 70 -39.08 -16.52 2.98
CA SER A 70 -38.34 -15.81 1.93
C SER A 70 -39.23 -14.89 1.11
N THR A 71 -40.42 -15.36 0.72
CA THR A 71 -41.37 -14.56 -0.05
C THR A 71 -41.90 -13.38 0.77
N GLN A 72 -42.22 -13.60 2.05
CA GLN A 72 -42.67 -12.52 2.94
C GLN A 72 -41.57 -11.52 3.27
N ILE A 73 -40.34 -11.98 3.54
CA ILE A 73 -39.17 -11.11 3.74
C ILE A 73 -38.95 -10.24 2.50
N LYS A 74 -39.03 -10.83 1.29
CA LYS A 74 -38.90 -10.08 0.04
C LYS A 74 -40.03 -9.07 -0.16
N ALA A 75 -41.27 -9.44 0.15
CA ALA A 75 -42.42 -8.53 0.04
C ALA A 75 -42.33 -7.37 1.05
N ILE A 76 -41.91 -7.66 2.29
CA ILE A 76 -41.67 -6.63 3.31
C ILE A 76 -40.51 -5.73 2.88
N ALA A 77 -39.41 -6.31 2.40
CA ALA A 77 -38.27 -5.55 1.90
C ALA A 77 -38.66 -4.65 0.72
N GLU A 78 -39.42 -5.13 -0.26
CA GLU A 78 -39.89 -4.32 -1.39
C GLU A 78 -40.83 -3.19 -0.96
N THR A 79 -41.74 -3.47 -0.02
CA THR A 79 -42.71 -2.48 0.48
C THR A 79 -42.01 -1.41 1.33
N GLN A 80 -41.15 -1.83 2.25
CA GLN A 80 -40.36 -0.92 3.10
C GLN A 80 -39.35 -0.13 2.26
N LEU A 81 -38.72 -0.75 1.25
CA LEU A 81 -37.81 -0.06 0.33
C LEU A 81 -38.56 0.98 -0.52
N ALA A 82 -39.79 0.71 -0.96
CA ALA A 82 -40.62 1.67 -1.67
C ALA A 82 -41.08 2.83 -0.78
N GLU A 83 -41.33 2.57 0.52
CA GLU A 83 -41.68 3.59 1.52
C GLU A 83 -40.47 4.46 1.90
N LEU A 84 -39.27 3.88 1.94
CA LEU A 84 -38.01 4.57 2.20
C LEU A 84 -37.46 5.32 0.99
N LEU A 85 -37.82 4.93 -0.23
CA LEU A 85 -37.42 5.60 -1.46
C LEU A 85 -38.55 6.51 -1.94
N THR A 86 -38.89 7.51 -1.13
CA THR A 86 -39.85 8.54 -1.55
C THR A 86 -39.27 9.38 -2.70
N PRO A 87 -40.10 10.03 -3.52
CA PRO A 87 -39.64 10.93 -4.58
C PRO A 87 -38.63 11.99 -4.07
N GLU A 88 -38.82 12.46 -2.83
CA GLU A 88 -37.92 13.41 -2.18
C GLU A 88 -36.54 12.79 -1.89
N ILE A 89 -36.50 11.52 -1.46
CA ILE A 89 -35.25 10.79 -1.20
C ILE A 89 -34.52 10.48 -2.50
N TYR A 90 -35.24 10.11 -3.58
CA TYR A 90 -34.65 9.95 -4.91
C TYR A 90 -34.03 11.25 -5.42
N GLN A 91 -34.77 12.36 -5.36
CA GLN A 91 -34.27 13.67 -5.78
C GLN A 91 -33.05 14.09 -4.94
N ARG A 92 -33.05 13.77 -3.65
CA ARG A 92 -31.91 14.06 -2.77
C ARG A 92 -30.68 13.23 -3.13
N ILE A 93 -30.86 11.93 -3.39
CA ILE A 93 -29.77 11.04 -3.83
C ILE A 93 -29.23 11.50 -5.18
N GLU A 94 -30.10 11.84 -6.12
CA GLU A 94 -29.69 12.32 -7.45
C GLU A 94 -28.90 13.62 -7.34
N GLU A 95 -29.39 14.59 -6.58
CA GLU A 95 -28.73 15.88 -6.37
C GLU A 95 -27.37 15.72 -5.69
N LEU A 96 -27.27 14.88 -4.65
CA LEU A 96 -25.99 14.59 -3.99
C LEU A 96 -25.02 13.85 -4.91
N SER A 97 -25.51 12.88 -5.68
CA SER A 97 -24.71 12.13 -6.64
C SER A 97 -24.15 13.06 -7.72
N ARG A 98 -25.01 13.95 -8.26
CA ARG A 98 -24.62 14.95 -9.25
C ARG A 98 -23.58 15.91 -8.70
N ARG A 99 -23.76 16.43 -7.47
CA ARG A 99 -22.78 17.31 -6.82
C ARG A 99 -21.44 16.62 -6.61
N ARG A 100 -21.46 15.37 -6.15
CA ARG A 100 -20.23 14.60 -5.89
C ARG A 100 -19.49 14.29 -7.18
N LEU A 101 -20.22 13.87 -8.21
CA LEU A 101 -19.64 13.60 -9.53
C LEU A 101 -19.13 14.88 -10.19
N ALA A 102 -19.83 16.01 -10.01
CA ALA A 102 -19.37 17.31 -10.48
C ALA A 102 -18.08 17.76 -9.77
N ALA A 103 -17.99 17.60 -8.45
CA ALA A 103 -16.79 17.94 -7.68
C ALA A 103 -15.58 17.04 -8.04
N GLU A 104 -15.84 15.75 -8.25
CA GLU A 104 -14.82 14.81 -8.73
C GLU A 104 -14.35 15.19 -10.14
N LEU A 105 -15.29 15.46 -11.05
CA LEU A 105 -14.97 15.88 -12.41
C LEU A 105 -14.19 17.20 -12.41
N GLU A 106 -14.58 18.16 -11.57
CA GLU A 106 -13.85 19.43 -11.42
C GLU A 106 -12.41 19.18 -10.96
N THR A 107 -12.21 18.31 -9.96
CA THR A 107 -10.89 17.91 -9.48
C THR A 107 -10.06 17.28 -10.60
N GLN A 108 -10.65 16.35 -11.36
CA GLN A 108 -9.99 15.70 -12.48
C GLN A 108 -9.68 16.66 -13.63
N LEU A 109 -10.57 17.61 -13.94
CA LEU A 109 -10.36 18.62 -14.97
C LEU A 109 -9.24 19.58 -14.59
N VAL A 110 -9.17 20.02 -13.33
CA VAL A 110 -8.07 20.82 -12.83
C VAL A 110 -6.75 20.05 -12.91
N ALA A 111 -6.72 18.79 -12.47
CA ALA A 111 -5.54 17.95 -12.58
C ALA A 111 -5.11 17.71 -14.04
N ALA A 112 -6.06 17.44 -14.94
CA ALA A 112 -5.81 17.26 -16.36
C ALA A 112 -5.33 18.55 -17.03
N ALA A 113 -5.87 19.71 -16.66
CA ALA A 113 -5.41 21.00 -17.15
C ALA A 113 -3.97 21.29 -16.71
N HIS A 114 -3.62 21.01 -15.44
CA HIS A 114 -2.24 21.11 -14.96
C HIS A 114 -1.30 20.13 -15.67
N ALA A 115 -1.74 18.90 -15.92
CA ALA A 115 -0.94 17.92 -16.65
C ALA A 115 -0.74 18.33 -18.12
N ALA A 116 -1.78 18.87 -18.77
CA ALA A 116 -1.70 19.39 -20.13
C ALA A 116 -0.76 20.60 -20.23
N ASP A 117 -0.87 21.56 -19.29
CA ASP A 117 0.03 22.71 -19.22
C ASP A 117 1.48 22.28 -18.97
N ALA A 118 1.73 21.32 -18.07
CA ALA A 118 3.06 20.78 -17.83
C ALA A 118 3.64 20.05 -19.05
N ALA A 119 2.79 19.43 -19.88
CA ALA A 119 3.21 18.76 -21.11
C ALA A 119 3.52 19.76 -22.24
N GLU A 120 2.74 20.84 -22.35
CA GLU A 120 2.94 21.90 -23.36
C GLU A 120 4.10 22.83 -22.98
N ASN A 121 4.24 23.13 -21.68
CA ASN A 121 5.23 24.03 -21.11
C ASN A 121 6.09 23.27 -20.09
N PRO A 122 6.99 22.37 -20.54
CA PRO A 122 7.84 21.64 -19.61
C PRO A 122 8.69 22.63 -18.80
N PRO A 123 8.72 22.52 -17.46
CA PRO A 123 9.48 23.42 -16.63
C PRO A 123 10.96 23.34 -17.00
N THR A 124 11.55 24.49 -17.32
CA THR A 124 12.99 24.59 -17.60
C THR A 124 13.77 24.18 -16.36
N THR A 125 14.80 23.34 -16.54
CA THR A 125 15.70 22.98 -15.45
C THR A 125 16.49 24.20 -14.98
N VAL A 126 16.70 24.32 -13.67
CA VAL A 126 17.51 25.40 -13.09
C VAL A 126 18.99 25.19 -13.40
N PHE A 127 19.45 23.95 -13.30
CA PHE A 127 20.82 23.59 -13.71
C PHE A 127 20.82 23.08 -15.14
N GLY A 128 21.92 23.27 -15.86
CA GLY A 128 22.09 22.79 -17.23
C GLY A 128 22.64 21.37 -17.31
N SER A 129 23.16 20.82 -16.22
CA SER A 129 23.74 19.47 -16.18
C SER A 129 23.83 18.91 -14.76
N THR A 130 23.97 17.59 -14.66
CA THR A 130 24.33 16.91 -13.40
C THR A 130 25.62 17.44 -12.80
N GLU A 131 26.62 17.76 -13.63
CA GLU A 131 27.89 18.29 -13.12
C GLU A 131 27.70 19.64 -12.43
N GLU A 132 26.94 20.54 -13.04
CA GLU A 132 26.61 21.82 -12.45
C GLU A 132 25.77 21.66 -11.18
N PHE A 133 24.76 20.80 -11.20
CA PHE A 133 23.96 20.47 -10.02
C PHE A 133 24.84 19.97 -8.87
N VAL A 134 25.76 19.04 -9.13
CA VAL A 134 26.65 18.49 -8.11
C VAL A 134 27.55 19.59 -7.54
N ARG A 135 28.19 20.38 -8.40
CA ARG A 135 29.13 21.44 -8.00
C ARG A 135 28.46 22.58 -7.25
N VAL A 136 27.32 23.06 -7.75
CA VAL A 136 26.69 24.31 -7.29
C VAL A 136 25.65 24.06 -6.20
N ARG A 137 24.96 22.92 -6.22
CA ARG A 137 23.81 22.66 -5.32
C ARG A 137 24.04 21.52 -4.35
N LEU A 138 24.51 20.37 -4.82
CA LEU A 138 24.62 19.18 -3.97
C LEU A 138 25.81 19.29 -3.02
N ALA A 139 27.03 19.46 -3.53
CA ALA A 139 28.25 19.45 -2.71
C ALA A 139 28.27 20.55 -1.62
N PRO A 140 27.81 21.80 -1.88
CA PRO A 140 27.75 22.81 -0.81
C PRO A 140 26.68 22.53 0.25
N GLY A 141 25.62 21.80 -0.12
CA GLY A 141 24.46 21.49 0.73
C GLY A 141 24.58 20.18 1.51
N TYR A 142 25.18 19.14 0.92
CA TYR A 142 25.34 17.81 1.49
C TYR A 142 26.72 17.68 2.16
N ARG A 143 26.82 18.19 3.39
CA ARG A 143 28.12 18.28 4.10
C ARG A 143 28.36 17.05 4.96
N ARG A 144 29.43 16.32 4.67
CA ARG A 144 29.98 15.23 5.49
C ARG A 144 31.48 15.42 5.62
N ASP A 145 32.03 15.02 6.76
CA ASP A 145 33.47 14.89 6.88
C ASP A 145 33.90 13.67 6.05
N VAL A 146 34.58 13.92 4.94
CA VAL A 146 35.11 12.93 4.00
C VAL A 146 36.64 13.03 3.88
N ILE A 147 37.24 13.95 4.64
CA ILE A 147 38.68 14.20 4.64
C ILE A 147 39.31 13.43 5.78
N ASP A 148 38.77 13.58 6.99
CA ASP A 148 39.34 12.96 8.19
C ASP A 148 38.63 11.64 8.57
N ASN A 149 37.35 11.50 8.17
CA ASN A 149 36.58 10.28 8.40
C ASN A 149 36.80 9.23 7.28
N ARG A 150 37.39 8.08 7.65
CA ARG A 150 37.65 6.94 6.76
C ARG A 150 36.49 5.94 6.65
N GLU A 151 35.33 6.21 7.20
CA GLU A 151 34.14 5.37 7.00
C GLU A 151 33.28 5.90 5.85
N ILE A 152 33.33 7.21 5.60
CA ILE A 152 32.58 7.88 4.55
C ILE A 152 33.47 8.02 3.32
N ARG A 153 33.00 7.55 2.17
CA ARG A 153 33.74 7.60 0.89
C ARG A 153 33.26 8.77 0.05
N TRP A 154 34.20 9.40 -0.66
CA TRP A 154 33.88 10.36 -1.71
C TRP A 154 35.00 10.39 -2.74
N CYS A 155 34.62 10.34 -4.01
CA CYS A 155 35.56 10.54 -5.12
C CYS A 155 35.37 11.96 -5.69
N PRO A 156 36.39 12.84 -5.65
CA PRO A 156 36.32 14.15 -6.30
C PRO A 156 36.11 14.06 -7.81
N GLN A 157 36.48 12.93 -8.43
CA GLN A 157 36.30 12.63 -9.85
C GLN A 157 35.12 11.66 -10.06
N TRP A 158 34.02 11.89 -9.35
CA TRP A 158 32.83 11.02 -9.38
C TRP A 158 32.32 10.71 -10.79
N TRP A 159 32.51 11.60 -11.76
CA TRP A 159 32.11 11.42 -13.17
C TRP A 159 32.88 10.31 -13.90
N ARG A 160 33.88 9.68 -13.25
CA ARG A 160 34.57 8.49 -13.76
C ARG A 160 33.90 7.18 -13.33
N HIS A 161 32.84 7.25 -12.53
CA HIS A 161 32.10 6.08 -12.04
C HIS A 161 30.70 6.08 -12.67
N GLU A 162 30.40 5.10 -13.53
CA GLU A 162 29.12 5.01 -14.23
C GLU A 162 27.93 4.96 -13.26
N GLU A 163 28.03 4.13 -12.21
CA GLU A 163 26.98 4.07 -11.18
C GLU A 163 26.77 5.43 -10.51
N ALA A 164 27.85 6.17 -10.24
CA ALA A 164 27.73 7.49 -9.62
C ALA A 164 27.06 8.50 -10.56
N ILE A 165 27.39 8.48 -11.85
CA ILE A 165 26.73 9.31 -12.85
C ILE A 165 25.23 9.04 -12.85
N SER A 166 24.82 7.76 -12.95
CA SER A 166 23.40 7.39 -12.96
C SER A 166 22.65 7.84 -11.71
N ARG A 167 23.23 7.62 -10.52
CA ARG A 167 22.63 8.04 -9.24
C ARG A 167 22.55 9.56 -9.10
N LEU A 168 23.60 10.28 -9.45
CA LEU A 168 23.64 11.74 -9.34
C LEU A 168 22.73 12.40 -10.39
N GLU A 169 22.60 11.82 -11.58
CA GLU A 169 21.60 12.24 -12.58
C GLU A 169 20.19 12.04 -12.04
N ALA A 170 19.88 10.88 -11.45
CA ALA A 170 18.58 10.64 -10.82
C ALA A 170 18.29 11.65 -9.68
N LEU A 171 19.30 11.99 -8.88
CA LEU A 171 19.18 13.02 -7.83
C LEU A 171 18.90 14.40 -8.41
N TRP A 172 19.60 14.78 -9.48
CA TRP A 172 19.35 16.06 -10.14
C TRP A 172 17.94 16.13 -10.73
N ARG A 173 17.51 15.11 -11.47
CA ARG A 173 16.16 15.07 -12.08
C ARG A 173 15.05 15.12 -11.04
N THR A 174 15.21 14.38 -9.94
CA THR A 174 14.24 14.42 -8.84
C THR A 174 14.27 15.77 -8.12
N TRP A 175 15.43 16.41 -7.97
CA TRP A 175 15.51 17.75 -7.41
C TRP A 175 14.78 18.79 -8.27
N GLU A 176 14.99 18.76 -9.60
CA GLU A 176 14.29 19.65 -10.55
C GLU A 176 12.78 19.46 -10.53
N HIS A 177 12.32 18.22 -10.30
CA HIS A 177 10.90 17.94 -10.14
C HIS A 177 10.36 18.47 -8.80
N PHE A 178 10.97 18.07 -7.68
CA PHE A 178 10.44 18.38 -6.36
C PHE A 178 10.62 19.83 -5.92
N ARG A 179 11.54 20.59 -6.52
CA ARG A 179 11.66 22.04 -6.23
C ARG A 179 10.43 22.85 -6.65
N LEU A 180 9.58 22.29 -7.53
CA LEU A 180 8.37 22.96 -8.01
C LEU A 180 7.25 22.91 -6.97
N ASP A 181 7.29 21.92 -6.06
CA ASP A 181 6.40 21.89 -4.90
C ASP A 181 7.03 22.69 -3.75
N ALA A 182 6.50 23.89 -3.53
CA ALA A 182 6.91 24.77 -2.44
C ALA A 182 6.47 24.31 -1.05
N THR A 183 5.56 23.33 -0.95
CA THR A 183 4.99 22.88 0.33
C THR A 183 5.86 21.80 0.97
N THR A 184 5.97 20.63 0.34
CA THR A 184 6.63 19.45 0.91
C THR A 184 7.75 18.90 0.05
N GLY A 185 7.85 19.35 -1.20
CA GLY A 185 8.73 18.81 -2.21
C GLY A 185 10.17 18.67 -1.75
N MET A 186 10.74 19.70 -1.12
CA MET A 186 12.11 19.61 -0.61
C MET A 186 12.28 18.58 0.51
N SER A 187 11.30 18.43 1.40
CA SER A 187 11.35 17.42 2.47
C SER A 187 11.29 16.00 1.89
N VAL A 188 10.40 15.79 0.91
CA VAL A 188 10.28 14.52 0.17
C VAL A 188 11.58 14.21 -0.57
N TRP A 189 12.13 15.19 -1.29
CA TRP A 189 13.38 15.04 -2.01
C TRP A 189 14.54 14.59 -1.12
N TRP A 190 14.69 15.21 0.06
CA TRP A 190 15.73 14.81 1.01
C TRP A 190 15.53 13.38 1.49
N ARG A 191 14.33 13.07 2.00
CA ARG A 191 13.99 11.78 2.62
C ARG A 191 14.07 10.62 1.63
N ASP A 192 13.47 10.78 0.45
CA ASP A 192 13.21 9.67 -0.47
C ASP A 192 14.30 9.52 -1.53
N HIS A 193 15.05 10.59 -1.83
CA HIS A 193 16.02 10.59 -2.91
C HIS A 193 17.42 10.90 -2.42
N ALA A 194 17.65 12.09 -1.88
CA ALA A 194 18.98 12.56 -1.51
C ALA A 194 19.65 11.63 -0.50
N ASP A 195 19.01 11.39 0.64
CA ASP A 195 19.61 10.57 1.70
C ASP A 195 19.79 9.11 1.28
N HIS A 196 18.85 8.57 0.50
CA HIS A 196 18.98 7.23 -0.06
C HIS A 196 20.23 7.11 -0.96
N HIS A 197 20.30 7.89 -2.05
CA HIS A 197 21.40 7.76 -3.00
C HIS A 197 22.75 8.18 -2.40
N MET A 198 22.77 9.22 -1.57
CA MET A 198 24.00 9.68 -0.92
C MET A 198 24.54 8.67 0.09
N SER A 199 23.67 7.98 0.84
CA SER A 199 24.10 6.90 1.74
C SER A 199 24.85 5.80 0.99
N VAL A 200 24.36 5.39 -0.18
CA VAL A 200 24.99 4.36 -1.00
C VAL A 200 26.29 4.85 -1.63
N LEU A 201 26.29 6.06 -2.22
CA LEU A 201 27.48 6.65 -2.82
C LEU A 201 28.62 6.79 -1.81
N MET A 202 28.29 7.22 -0.60
CA MET A 202 29.25 7.48 0.47
C MET A 202 29.58 6.27 1.32
N SER A 203 28.98 5.11 1.05
CA SER A 203 29.25 3.90 1.81
C SER A 203 30.68 3.40 1.63
N SER A 204 31.23 2.77 2.67
CA SER A 204 32.55 2.16 2.64
C SER A 204 32.68 1.02 1.61
N ASP A 205 31.58 0.35 1.27
CA ASP A 205 31.44 -0.69 0.25
C ASP A 205 30.77 -0.17 -1.04
N GLY A 206 30.53 1.13 -1.14
CA GLY A 206 29.86 1.76 -2.27
C GLY A 206 30.75 1.90 -3.52
N PRO A 207 30.27 2.59 -4.56
CA PRO A 207 31.00 2.78 -5.83
C PRO A 207 32.29 3.58 -5.68
N PHE A 208 32.48 4.25 -4.55
CA PHE A 208 33.69 4.99 -4.20
C PHE A 208 34.57 4.27 -3.18
N SER A 209 34.34 2.98 -2.88
CA SER A 209 35.04 2.23 -1.81
C SER A 209 36.58 2.30 -1.89
N ASN A 210 37.14 2.27 -3.10
CA ASN A 210 38.59 2.38 -3.36
C ASN A 210 39.07 3.82 -3.64
N CYS A 211 38.19 4.82 -3.55
CA CYS A 211 38.51 6.24 -3.73
C CYS A 211 38.53 6.97 -2.39
N SER A 212 39.31 8.05 -2.31
CA SER A 212 39.18 9.00 -1.20
C SER A 212 39.57 10.41 -1.63
N VAL A 213 39.23 11.40 -0.81
CA VAL A 213 39.65 12.80 -1.07
C VAL A 213 41.18 12.93 -1.01
N GLN A 214 41.85 12.14 -0.16
CA GLN A 214 43.31 12.18 0.01
C GLN A 214 44.08 11.43 -1.08
N HIS A 215 43.59 10.27 -1.51
CA HIS A 215 44.29 9.40 -2.47
C HIS A 215 43.75 9.56 -3.90
N GLY A 216 42.65 10.29 -4.07
CA GLY A 216 42.03 10.54 -5.36
C GLY A 216 41.14 9.40 -5.85
N HIS A 217 40.94 9.37 -7.17
CA HIS A 217 40.20 8.33 -7.88
C HIS A 217 41.03 7.05 -8.00
N HIS A 218 40.36 5.90 -8.04
CA HIS A 218 41.01 4.62 -8.30
C HIS A 218 41.68 4.61 -9.69
N THR A 219 42.79 3.89 -9.80
CA THR A 219 43.46 3.62 -11.07
C THR A 219 42.87 2.35 -11.67
N PRO A 220 43.11 2.07 -12.97
CA PRO A 220 42.64 0.83 -13.60
C PRO A 220 43.04 -0.44 -12.83
N ASP A 221 44.16 -0.41 -12.10
CA ASP A 221 44.69 -1.54 -11.34
C ASP A 221 43.93 -1.84 -10.04
N ASN A 222 43.18 -0.88 -9.50
CA ASN A 222 42.37 -1.04 -8.29
C ASN A 222 40.91 -0.58 -8.48
N ALA A 223 40.48 -0.45 -9.72
CA ALA A 223 39.09 -0.19 -10.07
C ALA A 223 38.18 -1.37 -9.68
N ILE A 224 36.94 -1.07 -9.30
CA ILE A 224 35.92 -2.09 -9.10
C ILE A 224 35.54 -2.63 -10.49
N ALA A 225 35.72 -3.93 -10.71
CA ALA A 225 35.35 -4.55 -11.97
C ALA A 225 33.81 -4.55 -12.13
N PRO A 226 33.30 -4.43 -13.38
CA PRO A 226 31.88 -4.63 -13.66
C PRO A 226 31.40 -5.99 -13.15
N LEU A 227 30.09 -6.11 -12.93
CA LEU A 227 29.48 -7.37 -12.54
C LEU A 227 29.81 -8.45 -13.59
N PRO A 228 30.34 -9.62 -13.19
CA PRO A 228 30.56 -10.74 -14.09
C PRO A 228 29.24 -11.16 -14.73
N THR A 229 29.20 -11.20 -16.06
CA THR A 229 28.00 -11.56 -16.83
C THR A 229 28.38 -12.49 -17.97
N ASP A 230 27.64 -13.59 -18.08
CA ASP A 230 27.63 -14.44 -19.27
C ASP A 230 26.49 -14.01 -20.19
N PRO A 231 26.65 -14.09 -21.53
CA PRO A 231 25.57 -13.76 -22.44
C PRO A 231 24.38 -14.71 -22.25
N ALA A 232 23.17 -14.15 -22.23
CA ALA A 232 21.95 -14.95 -22.18
C ALA A 232 21.80 -15.80 -23.46
N PRO A 233 21.18 -16.99 -23.38
CA PRO A 233 20.88 -17.81 -24.56
C PRO A 233 20.07 -17.04 -25.61
N ALA A 234 20.40 -17.26 -26.89
CA ALA A 234 19.71 -16.62 -28.00
C ALA A 234 18.20 -16.89 -27.96
N GLY A 235 17.39 -15.85 -28.14
CA GLY A 235 15.93 -15.93 -28.12
C GLY A 235 15.27 -15.93 -26.73
N MET A 236 16.04 -15.99 -25.64
CA MET A 236 15.47 -15.90 -24.28
C MET A 236 14.90 -14.52 -23.96
N PHE A 237 15.52 -13.47 -24.48
CA PHE A 237 15.07 -12.08 -24.34
C PHE A 237 14.90 -11.48 -25.74
N PRO A 238 13.69 -11.57 -26.35
CA PRO A 238 13.44 -10.99 -27.66
C PRO A 238 13.49 -9.46 -27.60
N ASP A 239 13.83 -8.81 -28.72
CA ASP A 239 13.81 -7.35 -28.80
C ASP A 239 12.38 -6.83 -28.74
N THR A 240 12.06 -6.05 -27.71
CA THR A 240 10.71 -5.53 -27.47
C THR A 240 10.45 -4.20 -28.17
N ARG A 241 11.43 -3.62 -28.87
CA ARG A 241 11.24 -2.35 -29.61
C ARG A 241 10.54 -2.56 -30.95
N GLU A 242 10.46 -3.81 -31.40
CA GLU A 242 9.85 -4.22 -32.66
C GLU A 242 8.49 -4.92 -32.47
N LEU A 243 7.97 -4.93 -31.23
CA LEU A 243 6.63 -5.39 -30.85
C LEU A 243 5.64 -4.23 -30.82
#